data_AF-A0A956U2C4-F1
#
_entry.id   AF-A0A956U2C4-F1
#
_cell.length_a   1.000
_cell.length_b   1.000
_cell.length_c   1.000
_cell.angle_alpha   90.00
_cell.angle_beta   90.00
_cell.angle_gamma   90.00
#
_symmetry.space_group_name_H-M   'P 1'
#
loop_
_entity.id
_entity.type
_entity.pdbx_description
1 polymer ?
#
loop_
_entity_poly.entity_id
_entity_poly.type
_entity_poly.pdbx_seq_one_letter_code
_entity_poly.pdbx_strand_id
1 'polypeptide(L)' 'AMDAAGADYEVIIYPGVKHSFTNPAADEFGKKFDMPLAYNAEADRQSWAEMEKFLMEAFNQNGD' A
#
# COMPACT_ATOMS: atom_id res chain seq x y z
N ALA A 1 7.37 18.50 3.28
CA ALA A 1 7.55 17.22 2.56
C ALA A 1 8.47 16.34 3.38
N MET A 2 8.43 15.02 3.20
CA MET A 2 9.26 14.09 3.98
C MET A 2 10.75 14.40 3.84
N ASP A 3 11.20 14.79 2.65
CA ASP A 3 12.57 15.30 2.40
C ASP A 3 12.97 16.44 3.34
N ALA A 4 12.11 17.45 3.49
CA ALA A 4 12.38 18.62 4.32
C ALA A 4 12.41 18.29 5.82
N ALA A 5 11.82 17.16 6.22
CA ALA A 5 11.84 16.67 7.59
C ALA A 5 13.06 15.78 7.89
N GLY A 6 13.88 15.42 6.88
CA GLY A 6 14.95 14.44 7.04
C GLY A 6 14.45 13.06 7.45
N ALA A 7 13.22 12.71 7.08
CA ALA A 7 12.63 11.42 7.39
C ALA A 7 13.26 10.32 6.52
N ASP A 8 13.40 9.12 7.09
CA ASP A 8 13.66 7.91 6.32
C ASP A 8 12.33 7.39 5.78
N TYR A 9 12.18 7.33 4.45
CA TYR A 9 10.94 6.93 3.81
C TYR A 9 11.17 6.35 2.42
N GLU A 10 10.25 5.49 2.00
CA GLU A 10 10.17 4.94 0.66
C GLU A 10 8.78 5.24 0.05
N VAL A 11 8.74 5.45 -1.27
CA VAL A 11 7.49 5.59 -2.03
C VAL A 11 7.44 4.49 -3.07
N ILE A 12 6.48 3.58 -2.91
CA ILE A 12 6.28 2.44 -3.80
C ILE A 12 5.08 2.73 -4.70
N ILE A 13 5.29 2.67 -6.02
CA ILE A 13 4.26 2.96 -7.03
C ILE A 13 3.93 1.67 -7.77
N TYR A 14 2.65 1.28 -7.75
CA TYR A 14 2.13 0.15 -8.52
C TYR A 14 1.43 0.65 -9.80
N PRO A 15 2.05 0.50 -10.99
CA PRO A 15 1.50 1.05 -12.23
C PRO A 15 0.14 0.43 -12.59
N GLY A 16 -0.83 1.28 -12.94
CA GLY A 16 -2.16 0.84 -13.38
C GLY A 16 -3.09 0.36 -12.26
N VAL A 17 -2.65 0.40 -11.00
CA VAL A 17 -3.48 0.05 -9.85
C VAL A 17 -4.39 1.21 -9.47
N LYS A 18 -5.67 0.90 -9.18
CA LYS A 18 -6.70 1.88 -8.84
C LYS A 18 -6.84 2.07 -7.34
N HIS A 19 -7.61 3.08 -6.92
CA HIS A 19 -7.93 3.28 -5.51
C HIS A 19 -8.70 2.06 -4.95
N SER A 20 -8.53 1.79 -3.66
CA SER A 20 -9.10 0.62 -2.95
C SER A 20 -8.61 -0.75 -3.42
N PHE A 21 -7.39 -0.84 -3.97
CA PHE A 21 -6.82 -2.08 -4.49
C PHE A 21 -6.63 -3.21 -3.48
N THR A 22 -6.63 -2.92 -2.18
CA THR A 22 -6.54 -3.91 -1.09
C THR A 22 -7.90 -4.44 -0.63
N ASN A 23 -9.02 -3.90 -1.16
CA ASN A 23 -10.36 -4.33 -0.78
C ASN A 23 -10.95 -5.26 -1.84
N PRO A 24 -11.19 -6.55 -1.55
CA PRO A 24 -11.80 -7.49 -2.49
C PRO A 24 -13.18 -7.06 -3.01
N ALA A 25 -13.92 -6.22 -2.28
CA ALA A 25 -15.22 -5.70 -2.70
C ALA A 25 -15.12 -4.42 -3.58
N ALA A 26 -13.92 -3.93 -3.88
CA ALA A 26 -13.74 -2.67 -4.61
C ALA A 26 -14.35 -2.70 -6.02
N ASP A 27 -14.32 -3.86 -6.70
CA ASP A 27 -14.92 -4.00 -8.04
C ASP A 27 -16.44 -3.86 -8.00
N GLU A 28 -17.09 -4.36 -6.95
CA GLU A 28 -18.54 -4.23 -6.77
C GLU A 28 -18.91 -2.77 -6.54
N PHE A 29 -18.21 -2.09 -5.64
CA PHE A 29 -18.47 -0.67 -5.34
C PHE A 29 -18.14 0.24 -6.52
N GLY A 30 -17.06 -0.05 -7.25
CA GLY A 30 -16.69 0.69 -8.47
C GLY A 30 -17.80 0.66 -9.51
N LYS A 31 -18.43 -0.51 -9.71
CA LYS A 31 -19.60 -0.66 -10.61
C LYS A 31 -20.85 0.00 -10.05
N LYS A 32 -21.15 -0.21 -8.76
CA LYS A 32 -22.39 0.27 -8.12
C LYS A 32 -22.49 1.80 -8.10
N PHE A 33 -21.37 2.48 -7.90
CA PHE A 33 -21.31 3.92 -7.70
C PHE A 33 -20.60 4.67 -8.83
N ASP A 34 -20.26 3.99 -9.93
CA ASP A 34 -19.52 4.56 -11.07
C ASP A 34 -18.22 5.27 -10.63
N MET A 35 -17.43 4.57 -9.81
CA MET A 35 -16.19 5.09 -9.23
C MET A 35 -14.95 4.35 -9.76
N PRO A 36 -13.78 5.01 -9.82
CA PRO A 36 -12.54 4.39 -10.28
C PRO A 36 -11.88 3.53 -9.19
N LEU A 37 -12.64 2.55 -8.67
CA LEU A 37 -12.18 1.56 -7.70
C LEU A 37 -11.98 0.21 -8.41
N ALA A 38 -10.94 -0.52 -8.03
CA ALA A 38 -10.78 -1.91 -8.47
C ALA A 38 -9.88 -2.67 -7.50
N TYR A 39 -10.22 -3.93 -7.23
CA TYR A 39 -9.35 -4.82 -6.46
C TYR A 39 -8.15 -5.22 -7.32
N ASN A 40 -6.96 -5.29 -6.72
CA ASN A 40 -5.78 -5.84 -7.40
C ASN A 40 -5.03 -6.76 -6.44
N ALA A 41 -5.22 -8.07 -6.62
CA ALA A 41 -4.64 -9.10 -5.76
C ALA A 41 -3.10 -9.09 -5.71
N GLU A 42 -2.44 -8.65 -6.78
CA GLU A 42 -0.97 -8.58 -6.80
C GLU A 42 -0.47 -7.40 -5.97
N ALA A 43 -1.03 -6.21 -6.20
CA ALA A 43 -0.68 -5.00 -5.46
C ALA A 43 -1.05 -5.12 -3.97
N ASP A 44 -2.16 -5.78 -3.66
CA ASP A 44 -2.56 -6.12 -2.29
C ASP A 44 -1.46 -6.92 -1.57
N ARG A 45 -1.06 -8.07 -2.13
CA ARG A 45 0.02 -8.90 -1.58
C ARG A 45 1.35 -8.17 -1.48
N GLN A 46 1.75 -7.46 -2.53
CA GLN A 46 3.02 -6.73 -2.54
C GLN A 46 3.02 -5.62 -1.48
N SER A 47 1.95 -4.82 -1.40
CA SER A 47 1.85 -3.73 -0.42
C SER A 47 1.84 -4.23 1.02
N TRP A 48 1.23 -5.39 1.26
CA TRP A 48 1.25 -6.02 2.58
C TRP A 48 2.65 -6.49 2.97
N ALA A 49 3.38 -7.12 2.05
CA ALA A 49 4.76 -7.57 2.29
C ALA A 49 5.70 -6.38 2.58
N GLU A 50 5.56 -5.27 1.85
CA GLU A 50 6.37 -4.06 2.09
C GLU A 50 6.03 -3.40 3.44
N MET A 51 4.75 -3.41 3.83
CA MET A 51 4.34 -2.96 5.17
C MET A 51 4.95 -3.85 6.26
N GLU A 52 4.90 -5.17 6.12
CA GLU A 52 5.53 -6.10 7.07
C GLU A 52 7.03 -5.84 7.19
N LYS A 53 7.73 -5.69 6.05
CA LYS A 53 9.15 -5.34 6.01
C LYS A 53 9.43 -4.04 6.75
N PHE A 54 8.69 -2.97 6.45
CA PHE A 54 8.84 -1.67 7.12
C PHE A 54 8.67 -1.79 8.64
N LEU A 55 7.63 -2.49 9.11
CA LEU A 55 7.37 -2.66 10.54
C LEU A 55 8.44 -3.53 11.21
N MET A 56 8.93 -4.57 10.54
CA MET A 56 10.07 -5.36 11.03
C MET A 56 11.32 -4.49 11.17
N GLU A 57 11.66 -3.69 10.16
CA GLU A 57 12.81 -2.78 10.20
C GLU A 57 12.66 -1.70 11.29
N ALA A 58 11.45 -1.18 11.50
CA ALA A 58 11.19 -0.15 12.50
C ALA A 58 11.24 -0.69 13.95
N PHE A 59 10.83 -1.94 14.17
CA PHE A 59 10.68 -2.49 15.53
C PHE A 59 11.72 -3.54 15.91
N ASN A 60 12.45 -4.16 14.97
CA ASN A 60 13.51 -5.14 15.26
C ASN A 60 14.88 -4.49 15.55
N GLN A 61 14.96 -3.17 15.74
CA GLN A 61 16.21 -2.47 16.06
C GLN A 61 16.66 -2.57 17.54
N ASN A 62 15.98 -3.37 18.37
CA ASN A 62 16.33 -3.55 19.79
C ASN A 62 16.74 -4.99 20.11
N GLY A 63 17.84 -5.43 19.49
CA GLY A 63 18.51 -6.69 19.76
C GLY A 63 19.99 -6.51 20.10
N ASP A 64 20.30 -5.53 20.96
CA ASP A 64 21.55 -5.43 21.75
C ASP A 64 21.19 -5.06 23.20
#